data_AF-A0A2M9JRC7-F1
#
_entry.id   AF-A0A2M9JRC7-F1
#
_cell.length_a   1.000
_cell.length_b   1.000
_cell.length_c   1.000
_cell.angle_alpha   90.00
_cell.angle_beta   90.00
_cell.angle_gamma   90.00
#
_symmetry.space_group_name_H-M   'P 1'
#
loop_
_entity.id
_entity.type
_entity.pdbx_description
1 polymer ?
#
loop_
_entity_poly.entity_id
_entity_poly.type
_entity_poly.pdbx_seq_one_letter_code
_entity_poly.pdbx_strand_id
1 'polypeptide(L)'
;MPGLILHSGATMTCAHQGSANPPAPAQQRVLVGSQPVATTADTFVVLGCAFPAASLGAPPCTSIRWTQMSTRVLVNRLPVLLQPTPPPSFGAGVGVGTPPSPPMVQAMQLRVRGT
;
A
#
# COMPACT_ATOMS: atom_id res chain seq x y z
N MET A 1 15.57 0.91 -3.47
CA MET A 1 15.80 0.55 -2.05
C MET A 1 15.16 -0.81 -1.83
N PRO A 2 15.83 -1.76 -1.15
CA PRO A 2 15.30 -3.10 -0.97
C PRO A 2 13.99 -3.13 -0.17
N GLY A 3 13.14 -4.11 -0.45
CA GLY A 3 11.91 -4.36 0.30
C GLY A 3 11.16 -5.60 -0.18
N LEU A 4 10.11 -5.98 0.55
CA LEU A 4 9.15 -7.01 0.15
C LEU A 4 8.29 -6.51 -1.01
N ILE A 5 8.03 -7.35 -2.01
CA ILE A 5 7.18 -6.98 -3.14
C ILE A 5 5.72 -6.93 -2.69
N LEU A 6 5.12 -5.76 -2.77
CA LEU A 6 3.71 -5.52 -2.44
C LEU A 6 2.79 -6.17 -3.48
N HIS A 7 1.64 -6.67 -3.05
CA HIS A 7 0.69 -7.41 -3.88
C HIS A 7 -0.74 -7.22 -3.36
N SER A 8 -1.73 -7.51 -4.19
CA SER A 8 -3.18 -7.43 -3.89
C SER A 8 -3.60 -8.05 -2.56
N GLY A 9 -3.10 -9.24 -2.23
CA GLY A 9 -3.42 -9.90 -0.94
C GLY A 9 -2.80 -9.26 0.32
N ALA A 10 -2.14 -8.10 0.23
CA ALA A 10 -1.66 -7.39 1.42
C ALA A 10 -2.83 -6.74 2.16
N THR A 11 -2.87 -6.86 3.48
CA THR A 11 -3.85 -6.17 4.32
C THR A 11 -3.21 -4.96 4.99
N MET A 12 -3.88 -3.82 4.95
CA MET A 12 -3.39 -2.61 5.59
C MET A 12 -4.52 -1.69 6.02
N THR A 13 -4.22 -0.86 7.03
CA THR A 13 -5.12 0.17 7.53
C THR A 13 -4.44 1.52 7.46
N CYS A 14 -5.19 2.59 7.17
CA CYS A 14 -4.70 3.94 7.45
C CYS A 14 -4.56 4.14 8.97
N ALA A 15 -3.86 5.19 9.40
CA ALA A 15 -3.69 5.48 10.83
C ALA A 15 -5.04 5.68 11.57
N HIS A 16 -6.09 6.03 10.83
CA HIS A 16 -7.46 6.23 11.34
C HIS A 16 -8.35 4.99 11.16
N GLN A 17 -7.75 3.79 11.11
CA GLN A 17 -8.42 2.49 11.09
C GLN A 17 -9.28 2.20 9.84
N GLY A 18 -9.26 3.09 8.84
CA GLY A 18 -9.83 2.80 7.53
C GLY A 18 -9.05 1.68 6.84
N SER A 19 -9.76 0.71 6.28
CA SER A 19 -9.14 -0.35 5.47
C SER A 19 -8.60 0.23 4.17
N ALA A 20 -7.42 -0.19 3.77
CA ALA A 20 -6.77 0.35 2.57
C ALA A 20 -6.04 -0.74 1.78
N ASN A 21 -6.67 -1.91 1.68
CA ASN A 21 -6.13 -3.02 0.92
C ASN A 21 -5.85 -2.59 -0.54
N PRO A 22 -4.76 -3.08 -1.16
CA PRO A 22 -4.49 -2.76 -2.56
C PRO A 22 -5.68 -3.23 -3.40
N PRO A 23 -6.15 -2.42 -4.37
CA PRO A 23 -7.12 -2.92 -5.34
C PRO A 23 -6.49 -4.08 -6.12
N ALA A 24 -7.31 -4.87 -6.81
CA ALA A 24 -6.81 -5.78 -7.82
C ALA A 24 -5.94 -4.98 -8.82
N PRO A 25 -4.62 -5.22 -8.87
CA PRO A 25 -3.73 -4.46 -9.74
C PRO A 25 -4.17 -4.57 -11.20
N ALA A 26 -3.92 -3.51 -11.97
CA ALA A 26 -4.26 -3.50 -13.40
C ALA A 26 -3.53 -4.61 -14.17
N GLN A 27 -2.35 -5.01 -13.69
CA GLN A 27 -1.66 -6.20 -14.14
C GLN A 27 -2.11 -7.43 -13.33
N GLN A 28 -2.43 -8.54 -13.99
CA GLN A 28 -2.81 -9.80 -13.31
C GLN A 28 -1.88 -10.98 -13.62
N ARG A 29 -0.83 -10.76 -14.42
CA ARG A 29 0.05 -11.83 -14.94
C ARG A 29 1.19 -12.16 -14.00
N VAL A 30 1.75 -11.16 -13.33
CA VAL A 30 2.91 -11.33 -12.45
C VAL A 30 2.41 -11.48 -11.02
N LEU A 31 2.64 -12.66 -10.44
CA LEU A 31 2.14 -13.04 -9.12
C LEU A 31 3.29 -13.25 -8.13
N VAL A 32 3.03 -12.94 -6.87
CA VAL A 32 3.85 -13.34 -5.72
C VAL A 32 2.92 -13.96 -4.68
N GLY A 33 3.22 -15.18 -4.22
CA GLY A 33 2.33 -15.90 -3.31
C GLY A 33 0.90 -16.01 -3.84
N SER A 34 0.73 -16.33 -5.13
CA SER A 34 -0.56 -16.37 -5.85
C SER A 34 -1.36 -15.07 -5.90
N GLN A 35 -0.76 -13.93 -5.55
CA GLN A 35 -1.40 -12.63 -5.56
C GLN A 35 -0.74 -11.71 -6.60
N PRO A 36 -1.49 -11.01 -7.46
CA PRO A 36 -0.91 -10.03 -8.38
C PRO A 36 -0.08 -8.96 -7.69
N VAL A 37 1.12 -8.70 -8.23
CA VAL A 37 2.06 -7.66 -7.78
C VAL A 37 1.50 -6.26 -8.03
N ALA A 38 1.67 -5.36 -7.05
CA ALA A 38 1.33 -3.96 -7.17
C ALA A 38 2.47 -3.14 -7.78
N THR A 39 2.13 -2.12 -8.56
CA THR A 39 2.99 -1.24 -9.33
C THR A 39 2.64 0.23 -9.10
N THR A 40 3.46 1.15 -9.60
CA THR A 40 3.19 2.60 -9.50
C THR A 40 1.92 3.07 -10.20
N ALA A 41 1.28 2.24 -11.03
CA ALA A 41 -0.01 2.57 -11.64
C ALA A 41 -1.22 2.24 -10.75
N ASP A 42 -1.03 1.47 -9.67
CA ASP A 42 -2.11 1.03 -8.81
C ASP A 42 -2.47 2.08 -7.76
N THR A 43 -3.76 2.19 -7.45
CA THR A 43 -4.33 3.21 -6.55
C THR A 43 -4.94 2.58 -5.30
N PHE A 44 -4.39 2.86 -4.13
CA PHE A 44 -4.91 2.32 -2.87
C PHE A 44 -6.08 3.17 -2.40
N VAL A 45 -7.29 2.62 -2.40
CA VAL A 45 -8.48 3.33 -1.90
C VAL A 45 -8.65 3.03 -0.42
N VAL A 46 -8.93 4.06 0.38
CA VAL A 46 -9.22 3.91 1.81
C VAL A 46 -10.74 3.88 2.00
N LEU A 47 -11.24 2.85 2.68
CA LEU A 47 -12.65 2.66 3.01
C LEU A 47 -12.85 2.65 4.52
N GLY A 48 -13.95 3.24 4.99
CA GLY A 48 -14.30 3.26 6.41
C GLY A 48 -13.33 4.04 7.30
N CYS A 49 -12.64 5.04 6.74
CA CYS A 49 -11.82 5.94 7.53
C CYS A 49 -12.69 6.69 8.54
N ALA A 50 -12.48 6.47 9.84
CA ALA A 50 -13.28 7.07 10.91
C ALA A 50 -12.88 8.53 11.22
N PHE A 51 -11.93 9.07 10.45
CA PHE A 51 -11.55 10.48 10.50
C PHE A 51 -12.45 11.26 9.54
N PRO A 52 -13.03 12.42 9.90
CA PRO A 52 -12.80 13.21 11.12
C PRO A 52 -13.41 12.60 12.39
N ALA A 53 -12.74 12.81 13.52
CA ALA A 53 -13.42 12.73 14.81
C ALA A 53 -14.57 13.76 14.83
N ALA A 54 -15.61 13.52 15.63
CA ALA A 54 -16.77 14.42 15.78
C ALA A 54 -16.40 15.89 16.12
N SER A 55 -15.14 16.16 16.47
CA SER A 55 -14.55 17.49 16.57
C SER A 55 -13.36 17.63 15.61
N LEU A 56 -13.45 18.62 14.71
CA LEU A 56 -12.42 19.18 13.81
C LEU A 56 -12.35 18.62 12.37
N GLY A 57 -13.27 19.09 11.52
CA GLY A 57 -12.97 19.89 10.31
C GLY A 57 -12.07 19.36 9.18
N ALA A 58 -11.61 18.11 9.23
CA ALA A 58 -10.61 17.58 8.32
C ALA A 58 -11.16 16.35 7.55
N PRO A 59 -11.03 16.27 6.21
CA PRO A 59 -11.66 15.21 5.43
C PRO A 59 -11.05 13.82 5.71
N PRO A 60 -11.84 12.72 5.59
CA PRO A 60 -11.34 11.35 5.69
C PRO A 60 -10.19 11.09 4.70
N CYS A 61 -9.30 10.17 5.07
CA CYS A 61 -8.39 9.57 4.09
C CYS A 61 -9.21 8.89 2.99
N THR A 62 -8.94 9.24 1.73
CA THR A 62 -9.62 8.64 0.56
C THR A 62 -8.73 7.64 -0.16
N SER A 63 -7.42 7.80 -0.08
CA SER A 63 -6.45 6.90 -0.72
C SER A 63 -5.12 6.85 0.02
N ILE A 64 -4.25 5.90 -0.34
CA ILE A 64 -2.83 5.88 0.03
C ILE A 64 -2.00 6.07 -1.23
N ARG A 65 -1.04 7.00 -1.18
CA ARG A 65 0.01 7.10 -2.17
C ARG A 65 1.25 6.38 -1.67
N TRP A 66 1.60 5.27 -2.31
CA TRP A 66 2.84 4.57 -2.01
C TRP A 66 4.05 5.33 -2.57
N THR A 67 5.13 5.41 -1.81
CA THR A 67 6.32 6.22 -2.17
C THR A 67 7.55 5.36 -2.42
N GLN A 68 7.62 4.16 -1.84
CA GLN A 68 8.75 3.25 -2.08
C GLN A 68 8.47 2.28 -3.22
N MET A 69 9.25 2.42 -4.28
CA MET A 69 9.20 1.61 -5.49
C MET A 69 10.56 0.97 -5.78
N SER A 70 10.54 -0.11 -6.52
CA SER A 70 11.74 -0.79 -7.02
C SER A 70 12.46 0.06 -8.05
N THR A 71 13.79 0.04 -8.04
CA THR A 71 14.60 0.69 -9.08
C THR A 71 15.06 -0.28 -10.16
N ARG A 72 14.85 -1.59 -9.97
CA ARG A 72 15.31 -2.65 -10.88
C ARG A 72 14.21 -3.56 -11.40
N VAL A 73 13.18 -3.82 -10.59
CA VAL A 73 12.10 -4.76 -10.91
C VAL A 73 10.92 -3.97 -11.48
N LEU A 74 10.63 -4.24 -12.75
CA LEU A 74 9.51 -3.65 -13.47
C LEU A 74 8.50 -4.75 -13.83
N VAL A 75 7.22 -4.42 -13.77
CA VAL A 75 6.14 -5.22 -14.36
C VAL A 75 5.42 -4.34 -15.36
N ASN A 76 5.29 -4.80 -16.61
CA ASN A 76 4.73 -3.99 -17.71
C ASN A 76 5.41 -2.61 -17.86
N ARG A 77 6.74 -2.56 -17.67
CA ARG A 77 7.57 -1.34 -17.67
C ARG A 77 7.25 -0.33 -16.54
N LEU A 78 6.48 -0.73 -15.54
CA LEU A 78 6.18 0.07 -14.36
C LEU A 78 6.92 -0.49 -13.14
N PRO A 79 7.53 0.36 -12.29
CA PRO A 79 8.16 -0.10 -11.05
C PRO A 79 7.18 -0.81 -10.12
N VAL A 80 7.61 -1.93 -9.54
CA VAL A 80 6.83 -2.61 -8.48
C VAL A 80 6.93 -1.83 -7.17
N LEU A 81 5.88 -1.89 -6.36
CA LEU A 81 5.85 -1.25 -5.03
C LEU A 81 6.50 -2.15 -3.98
N LEU A 82 7.23 -1.54 -3.04
CA LEU A 82 8.00 -2.25 -2.03
C LEU A 82 7.58 -1.85 -0.62
N GLN A 83 7.42 -2.84 0.25
CA GLN A 83 7.30 -2.67 1.70
C GLN A 83 8.69 -2.86 2.34
N PRO A 84 9.30 -1.81 2.92
CA PRO A 84 10.69 -1.87 3.40
C PRO A 84 10.89 -2.84 4.57
N THR A 85 9.91 -2.91 5.47
CA THR A 85 9.99 -3.67 6.72
C THR A 85 8.89 -4.75 6.77
N PRO A 86 9.19 -5.97 7.25
CA PRO A 86 8.16 -7.00 7.41
C PRO A 86 6.96 -6.52 8.25
N PRO A 87 5.71 -6.84 7.87
CA PRO A 87 4.54 -6.60 8.72
C PRO A 87 4.53 -7.41 10.03
N PRO A 88 3.85 -6.94 11.09
CA PRO A 88 3.13 -5.67 11.16
C PRO A 88 4.09 -4.48 11.28
N SER A 89 3.94 -3.47 10.42
CA SER A 89 4.84 -2.31 10.40
C SER A 89 4.23 -1.14 9.62
N PHE A 90 4.82 0.05 9.81
CA PHE A 90 4.46 1.22 9.00
C PHE A 90 4.83 0.99 7.53
N GLY A 91 3.88 1.29 6.66
CA GLY A 91 4.05 1.23 5.22
C GLY A 91 4.79 2.44 4.68
N ALA A 92 5.49 2.27 3.57
CA ALA A 92 6.12 3.35 2.83
C ALA A 92 5.12 4.05 1.91
N GLY A 93 4.00 4.49 2.49
CA GLY A 93 2.95 5.23 1.80
C GLY A 93 2.42 6.35 2.67
N VAL A 94 1.58 7.20 2.08
CA VAL A 94 1.00 8.36 2.75
C VAL A 94 -0.48 8.40 2.45
N GLY A 95 -1.31 8.47 3.50
CA GLY A 95 -2.74 8.72 3.35
C GLY A 95 -3.01 10.08 2.70
N VAL A 96 -3.83 10.10 1.65
CA VAL A 96 -4.35 11.32 1.02
C VAL A 96 -5.60 11.73 1.80
N GLY A 97 -5.43 12.77 2.62
CA GLY A 97 -6.33 13.19 3.69
C GLY A 97 -5.48 13.72 4.85
N THR A 98 -6.01 14.63 5.66
CA THR A 98 -5.22 15.39 6.63
C THR A 98 -5.13 14.71 8.00
N PRO A 99 -4.06 14.90 8.78
CA PRO A 99 -2.67 15.06 8.36
C PRO A 99 -2.09 13.78 7.72
N PRO A 100 -1.11 13.91 6.80
CA PRO A 100 -0.41 12.78 6.19
C PRO A 100 0.16 11.81 7.22
N SER A 101 -0.34 10.58 7.24
CA SER A 101 0.17 9.51 8.10
C SER A 101 0.48 8.26 7.27
N PRO A 102 1.53 7.51 7.65
CA PRO A 102 1.81 6.24 7.00
C PRO A 102 0.73 5.21 7.35
N PRO A 103 0.34 4.34 6.40
CA PRO A 103 -0.54 3.22 6.72
C PRO A 103 0.20 2.21 7.59
N MET A 104 -0.54 1.36 8.28
CA MET A 104 -0.03 0.17 8.93
C MET A 104 -0.30 -1.04 8.04
N VAL A 105 0.74 -1.69 7.54
CA VAL A 105 0.62 -2.97 6.83
C VAL A 105 0.51 -4.06 7.89
N GLN A 106 -0.57 -4.83 7.86
CA GLN A 106 -0.88 -5.86 8.84
C GLN A 106 -0.33 -7.23 8.40
N ALA A 107 -0.53 -7.60 7.14
CA ALA A 107 -0.04 -8.86 6.60
C ALA A 107 0.28 -8.77 5.10
N MET A 108 1.26 -9.54 4.66
CA MET A 108 1.58 -9.81 3.25
C MET A 108 2.48 -11.04 3.15
N GLN A 109 2.77 -11.55 1.94
CA GLN A 109 3.80 -12.57 1.75
C GLN A 109 5.19 -12.04 2.11
N LEU A 110 6.00 -12.84 2.82
CA LEU A 110 7.31 -12.40 3.35
C LEU A 110 8.52 -12.94 2.57
N ARG A 111 8.30 -13.68 1.47
CA ARG A 111 9.35 -14.44 0.79
C ARG A 111 10.00 -13.66 -0.35
N VAL A 112 9.19 -12.99 -1.17
CA VAL A 112 9.66 -12.34 -2.40
C VAL A 112 10.03 -10.88 -2.13
N ARG A 113 11.27 -10.52 -2.48
CA ARG A 113 11.88 -9.20 -2.28
C ARG A 113 12.37 -8.61 -3.60
N GLY A 114 12.41 -7.29 -3.69
CA GLY A 114 12.94 -6.51 -4.81
C GLY A 114 13.88 -5.40 -4.33
N THR A 115 14.53 -4.70 -5.28
CA THR A 115 15.46 -3.57 -5.01
C THR A 115 15.14 -2.33 -5.81
#